data_AF-A0A943H5D1-F1
#
_entry.id   AF-A0A943H5D1-F1
#
_cell.length_a   1.000
_cell.length_b   1.000
_cell.length_c   1.000
_cell.angle_alpha   90.00
_cell.angle_beta   90.00
_cell.angle_gamma   90.00
#
_symmetry.space_group_name_H-M   'P 1'
#
loop_
_entity.id
_entity.type
_entity.pdbx_description
1 polymer ?
#
loop_
_entity_poly.entity_id
_entity_poly.type
_entity_poly.pdbx_seq_one_letter_code
_entity_poly.pdbx_strand_id
1 'polypeptide(L)'
;MIIYTTKKGKKEKLIANGKYIYADIVDIDVNVYQKVQIDRISMNPYFIVCKYVEANGKEYLFKSKSLLYNPSALIKEKQLKVYVDLKNPKKYYVDTSSILPDSAVLHKFKFDSRGKECALLKEGNYINAVTCGVELVGRIKVNSIVKPMFLKVTDSLSEQFKVPVDEKNRAFVGYTVLCRYDAPDGKIHIFASRGQWGEPQRDYQGENVRVYYSGKNYESYHVDLNSIGL
;
A
#
# COMPACT_ATOMS: atom_id res chain seq x y z
N MET A 1 17.66 -0.80 -10.51
CA MET A 1 16.69 0.32 -10.37
C MET A 1 15.72 0.23 -11.54
N ILE A 2 14.53 -0.33 -11.35
CA ILE A 2 13.53 -0.41 -12.43
C ILE A 2 12.61 0.81 -12.28
N ILE A 3 12.76 1.76 -13.19
CA ILE A 3 11.91 2.95 -13.27
C ILE A 3 10.68 2.56 -14.08
N TYR A 4 9.52 2.47 -13.42
CA TYR A 4 8.24 2.44 -14.12
C TYR A 4 7.98 3.83 -14.72
N THR A 5 8.52 4.09 -15.91
CA THR A 5 8.23 5.32 -16.66
C THR A 5 6.80 5.30 -17.14
N THR A 6 5.90 5.96 -16.40
CA THR A 6 4.71 6.55 -17.02
C THR A 6 5.18 7.50 -18.13
N LYS A 7 4.49 7.55 -19.28
CA LYS A 7 4.84 8.46 -20.40
C LYS A 7 5.13 9.86 -19.82
N LYS A 8 6.42 10.22 -19.80
CA LYS A 8 7.07 11.30 -19.03
C LYS A 8 6.67 12.73 -19.47
N GLY A 9 5.41 12.92 -19.80
CA GLY A 9 4.85 14.19 -20.27
C GLY A 9 3.32 14.28 -20.19
N LYS A 10 2.58 13.18 -19.95
CA LYS A 10 1.11 13.28 -19.81
C LYS A 10 0.72 13.92 -18.48
N LYS A 11 1.36 13.49 -17.38
CA LYS A 11 1.15 14.05 -16.03
C LYS A 11 1.51 15.53 -16.02
N GLU A 12 2.71 15.85 -16.50
CA GLU A 12 3.28 17.19 -16.50
C GLU A 12 2.42 18.15 -17.33
N LYS A 13 1.93 17.72 -18.51
CA LYS A 13 1.02 18.53 -19.34
C LYS A 13 -0.34 18.77 -18.66
N LEU A 14 -0.93 17.75 -18.03
CA LEU A 14 -2.21 17.90 -17.35
C LEU A 14 -2.11 18.81 -16.12
N ILE A 15 -1.02 18.70 -15.36
CA ILE A 15 -0.72 19.59 -14.23
C ILE A 15 -0.47 21.01 -14.71
N ALA A 16 0.35 21.20 -15.76
CA ALA A 16 0.67 22.51 -16.33
C ALA A 16 -0.58 23.24 -16.88
N ASN A 17 -1.54 22.49 -17.44
CA ASN A 17 -2.82 23.06 -17.87
C ASN A 17 -3.70 23.55 -16.70
N GLY A 18 -3.39 23.17 -15.46
CA GLY A 18 -3.98 23.69 -14.22
C GLY A 18 -5.43 23.28 -13.93
N LYS A 19 -6.16 22.68 -14.88
CA LYS A 19 -7.56 22.27 -14.70
C LYS A 19 -7.64 20.95 -13.94
N TYR A 20 -8.20 21.01 -12.74
CA TYR A 20 -8.52 19.84 -11.92
C TYR A 20 -9.94 19.93 -11.36
N ILE A 21 -10.45 18.78 -10.96
CA ILE A 21 -11.68 18.61 -10.19
C ILE A 21 -11.33 17.89 -8.88
N TYR A 22 -12.19 18.03 -7.87
CA TYR A 22 -12.16 17.15 -6.70
C TYR A 22 -13.10 15.98 -6.96
N ALA A 23 -12.60 14.75 -6.82
CA ALA A 23 -13.36 13.54 -6.99
C ALA A 23 -13.32 12.72 -5.69
N ASP A 24 -14.46 12.16 -5.30
CA ASP A 24 -14.60 11.35 -4.09
C ASP A 24 -13.83 10.05 -4.23
N ILE A 25 -13.07 9.69 -3.21
CA ILE A 25 -12.46 8.36 -3.11
C ILE A 25 -13.58 7.37 -2.82
N VAL A 26 -13.82 6.43 -3.74
CA VAL A 26 -14.92 5.45 -3.62
C VAL A 26 -14.43 4.03 -3.44
N ASP A 27 -13.20 3.73 -3.84
CA ASP A 27 -12.64 2.38 -3.70
C ASP A 27 -11.10 2.39 -3.74
N ILE A 28 -10.50 1.36 -3.17
CA ILE A 28 -9.09 1.01 -3.30
C ILE A 28 -9.06 -0.44 -3.76
N ASP A 29 -8.35 -0.71 -4.85
CA ASP A 29 -8.32 -2.05 -5.40
C ASP A 29 -6.94 -2.43 -5.91
N VAL A 30 -6.78 -3.70 -6.22
CA VAL A 30 -5.53 -4.31 -6.64
C VAL A 30 -5.63 -4.68 -8.11
N ASN A 31 -4.63 -4.34 -8.90
CA ASN A 31 -4.58 -4.75 -10.30
C ASN A 31 -4.12 -6.22 -10.40
N VAL A 32 -5.09 -7.14 -10.32
CA VAL A 32 -4.85 -8.59 -10.36
C VAL A 32 -4.16 -9.09 -11.64
N TYR A 33 -4.28 -8.34 -12.74
CA TYR A 33 -3.67 -8.69 -14.03
C TYR A 33 -2.24 -8.18 -14.18
N GLN A 34 -1.82 -7.22 -13.35
CA GLN A 34 -0.47 -6.66 -13.38
C GLN A 34 0.36 -7.22 -12.24
N LYS A 35 1.56 -7.69 -12.55
CA LYS A 35 2.55 -8.09 -11.54
C LYS A 35 3.74 -7.16 -11.56
N VAL A 36 4.16 -6.74 -10.39
CA VAL A 36 5.36 -5.95 -10.15
C VAL A 36 6.33 -6.82 -9.35
N GLN A 37 7.56 -6.95 -9.84
CA GLN A 37 8.64 -7.64 -9.15
C GLN A 37 9.65 -6.60 -8.69
N ILE A 38 9.91 -6.58 -7.37
CA ILE A 38 10.90 -5.71 -6.74
C ILE A 38 11.72 -6.60 -5.83
N ASP A 39 13.02 -6.68 -6.12
CA ASP A 39 13.95 -7.60 -5.49
C ASP A 39 13.40 -9.05 -5.47
N ARG A 40 13.12 -9.58 -4.28
CA ARG A 40 12.60 -10.95 -4.07
C ARG A 40 11.08 -11.01 -3.89
N ILE A 41 10.38 -9.88 -4.01
CA ILE A 41 8.94 -9.79 -3.77
C ILE A 41 8.22 -9.56 -5.09
N SER A 42 7.19 -10.37 -5.34
CA SER A 42 6.23 -10.18 -6.41
C SER A 42 4.89 -9.80 -5.80
N MET A 43 4.27 -8.74 -6.31
CA MET A 43 2.96 -8.27 -5.86
C MET A 43 2.12 -7.73 -7.01
N ASN A 44 0.82 -7.70 -6.79
CA ASN A 44 -0.09 -6.91 -7.61
C ASN A 44 -0.16 -5.48 -7.03
N PRO A 45 -0.04 -4.42 -7.85
CA PRO A 45 -0.07 -3.06 -7.35
C PRO A 45 -1.50 -2.63 -7.00
N TYR A 46 -1.62 -1.77 -6.00
CA TYR A 46 -2.86 -1.09 -5.62
C TYR A 46 -3.16 0.08 -6.58
N PHE A 47 -4.40 0.51 -6.62
CA PHE A 47 -4.82 1.77 -7.23
C PHE A 47 -6.06 2.29 -6.51
N ILE A 48 -6.25 3.60 -6.54
CA ILE A 48 -7.41 4.29 -5.95
C ILE A 48 -8.40 4.56 -7.07
N VAL A 49 -9.68 4.33 -6.81
CA VAL A 49 -10.79 4.71 -7.68
C VAL A 49 -11.46 5.95 -7.10
N CYS A 50 -11.52 7.01 -7.91
CA CYS A 50 -12.22 8.24 -7.57
C CYS A 50 -13.45 8.41 -8.47
N LYS A 51 -14.54 8.91 -7.90
CA LYS A 51 -15.79 9.22 -8.62
C LYS A 51 -16.03 10.73 -8.62
N TYR A 52 -16.41 11.26 -9.78
CA TYR A 52 -16.91 12.62 -9.92
C TYR A 52 -18.28 12.58 -10.58
N VAL A 53 -19.23 13.33 -10.04
CA VAL A 53 -20.57 13.51 -10.61
C VAL A 53 -20.69 14.96 -11.06
N GLU A 54 -20.87 15.16 -12.36
CA GLU A 54 -21.10 16.48 -12.94
C GLU A 54 -22.52 16.98 -12.63
N ALA A 55 -22.75 18.30 -12.71
CA ALA A 55 -24.04 18.91 -12.36
C ALA A 55 -25.24 18.36 -13.17
N ASN A 56 -24.99 17.80 -14.35
CA ASN A 56 -25.99 17.13 -15.19
C ASN A 56 -26.26 15.66 -14.79
N GLY A 57 -25.67 15.19 -13.69
CA GLY A 57 -25.78 13.81 -13.20
C GLY A 57 -24.82 12.82 -13.89
N LYS A 58 -24.00 13.26 -14.85
CA LYS A 58 -23.05 12.38 -15.55
C LYS A 58 -21.90 12.00 -14.63
N GLU A 59 -21.67 10.70 -14.51
CA GLU A 59 -20.64 10.15 -13.64
C GLU A 59 -19.34 9.84 -14.39
N TYR A 60 -18.22 10.04 -13.71
CA TYR A 60 -16.88 9.71 -14.19
C TYR A 60 -16.12 8.94 -13.12
N LEU A 61 -15.49 7.83 -13.52
CA LEU A 61 -14.59 7.05 -12.67
C LEU A 61 -13.15 7.22 -13.14
N PHE A 62 -12.26 7.55 -12.20
CA PHE A 62 -10.85 7.79 -12.45
C PHE A 62 -10.00 6.84 -11.59
N LYS A 63 -9.01 6.19 -12.21
CA LYS A 63 -8.08 5.30 -11.51
C LYS A 63 -6.72 5.96 -11.34
N SER A 64 -6.13 5.87 -10.16
CA SER A 64 -4.76 6.35 -9.94
C SER A 64 -3.73 5.55 -10.73
N LYS A 65 -2.48 6.03 -10.71
CA LYS A 65 -1.33 5.19 -11.05
C LYS A 65 -1.24 3.98 -10.11
N SER A 66 -0.49 2.96 -10.54
CA SER A 66 -0.11 1.83 -9.68
C SER A 66 0.62 2.32 -8.42
N LEU A 67 0.17 1.85 -7.26
CA LEU A 67 0.75 2.07 -5.94
C LEU A 67 1.32 0.76 -5.44
N LEU A 68 2.50 0.83 -4.83
CA LEU A 68 3.28 -0.33 -4.40
C LEU A 68 3.10 -0.65 -2.91
N TYR A 69 2.07 -0.08 -2.31
CA TYR A 69 1.66 -0.20 -0.91
C TYR A 69 0.14 -0.09 -0.86
N ASN A 70 -0.49 -0.64 0.17
CA ASN A 70 -1.90 -0.38 0.47
C ASN A 70 -2.09 1.05 1.03
N PRO A 71 -2.78 1.97 0.33
CA PRO A 71 -2.93 3.34 0.80
C PRO A 71 -4.08 3.55 1.80
N SER A 72 -4.90 2.53 2.09
CA SER A 72 -6.17 2.69 2.84
C SER A 72 -6.01 3.47 4.14
N ALA A 73 -5.03 3.10 4.95
CA ALA A 73 -4.76 3.71 6.24
C ALA A 73 -3.92 5.01 6.18
N LEU A 74 -3.44 5.38 4.99
CA LEU A 74 -2.74 6.65 4.76
C LEU A 74 -3.67 7.75 4.23
N ILE A 75 -4.88 7.38 3.79
CA ILE A 75 -5.89 8.32 3.29
C ILE A 75 -6.54 9.03 4.47
N LYS A 76 -6.33 10.35 4.55
CA LYS A 76 -7.00 11.24 5.52
C LYS A 76 -8.10 12.10 4.90
N GLU A 77 -8.06 12.24 3.58
CA GLU A 77 -8.96 13.09 2.80
C GLU A 77 -10.06 12.23 2.16
N LYS A 78 -11.26 12.80 1.98
CA LYS A 78 -12.36 12.10 1.29
C LYS A 78 -12.28 12.24 -0.23
N GLN A 79 -11.52 13.20 -0.73
CA GLN A 79 -11.45 13.57 -2.14
C GLN A 79 -10.01 13.74 -2.58
N LEU A 80 -9.72 13.42 -3.84
CA LEU A 80 -8.44 13.69 -4.48
C LEU A 80 -8.60 14.66 -5.65
N LYS A 81 -7.51 15.40 -5.93
CA LYS A 81 -7.42 16.20 -7.14
C LYS A 81 -7.27 15.28 -8.35
N VAL A 82 -8.14 15.46 -9.33
CA VAL A 82 -8.06 14.79 -10.63
C VAL A 82 -7.84 15.85 -11.69
N TYR A 83 -6.65 15.87 -12.28
CA TYR A 83 -6.32 16.69 -13.44
C TYR A 83 -6.89 16.02 -14.67
N VAL A 84 -7.89 16.60 -15.32
CA VAL A 84 -8.65 15.98 -16.40
C VAL A 84 -8.97 16.97 -17.51
N ASP A 85 -8.84 16.53 -18.75
CA ASP A 85 -9.42 17.20 -19.90
C ASP A 85 -10.90 16.79 -20.02
N LEU A 86 -11.83 17.63 -19.59
CA LEU A 86 -13.27 17.31 -19.64
C LEU A 86 -13.80 17.13 -21.08
N LYS A 87 -13.11 17.66 -22.10
CA LYS A 87 -13.46 17.38 -23.51
C LYS A 87 -13.02 15.97 -23.94
N ASN A 88 -12.04 15.39 -23.24
CA ASN A 88 -11.60 14.02 -23.42
C ASN A 88 -11.28 13.36 -22.07
N PRO A 89 -12.30 12.91 -21.30
CA PRO A 89 -12.13 12.44 -19.93
C PRO A 89 -11.22 11.21 -19.77
N LYS A 90 -10.85 10.52 -20.87
CA LYS A 90 -9.82 9.47 -20.88
C LYS A 90 -8.41 10.02 -20.64
N LYS A 91 -8.20 11.34 -20.81
CA LYS A 91 -6.96 12.05 -20.49
C LYS A 91 -7.06 12.67 -19.11
N TYR A 92 -6.68 11.88 -18.11
CA TYR A 92 -6.65 12.33 -16.73
C TYR A 92 -5.41 11.84 -15.99
N TYR A 93 -5.20 12.41 -14.80
CA TYR A 93 -4.24 12.03 -13.78
C TYR A 93 -4.85 12.28 -12.39
N VAL A 94 -4.96 11.22 -11.59
CA VAL A 94 -5.34 11.32 -10.18
C VAL A 94 -4.08 11.62 -9.37
N ASP A 95 -4.08 12.71 -8.63
CA ASP A 95 -2.97 13.10 -7.77
C ASP A 95 -3.05 12.38 -6.43
N THR A 96 -2.07 11.52 -6.16
CA THR A 96 -1.96 10.75 -4.90
C THR A 96 -0.90 11.33 -3.96
N SER A 97 -0.33 12.49 -4.28
CA SER A 97 0.77 13.07 -3.50
C SER A 97 0.36 13.52 -2.09
N SER A 98 -0.91 13.81 -1.85
CA SER A 98 -1.45 14.10 -0.51
C SER A 98 -1.48 12.87 0.40
N ILE A 99 -1.53 11.66 -0.17
CA ILE A 99 -1.51 10.40 0.58
C ILE A 99 -0.07 10.01 0.92
N LEU A 100 0.77 9.93 -0.11
CA LEU A 100 2.20 9.69 0.02
C LEU A 100 2.94 10.39 -1.12
N PRO A 101 3.90 11.28 -0.81
CA PRO A 101 4.63 12.02 -1.82
C PRO A 101 5.54 11.09 -2.63
N ASP A 102 5.86 11.50 -3.87
CA ASP A 102 6.75 10.76 -4.76
C ASP A 102 8.19 10.61 -4.19
N SER A 103 8.55 11.42 -3.18
CA SER A 103 9.82 11.36 -2.46
C SER A 103 9.87 10.31 -1.33
N ALA A 104 8.74 9.68 -1.00
CA ALA A 104 8.69 8.68 0.06
C ALA A 104 9.48 7.41 -0.30
N VAL A 105 10.12 6.83 0.70
CA VAL A 105 10.97 5.65 0.56
C VAL A 105 10.25 4.41 1.11
N LEU A 106 9.95 3.48 0.22
CA LEU A 106 9.29 2.21 0.58
C LEU A 106 10.34 1.15 0.94
N HIS A 107 10.58 0.95 2.24
CA HIS A 107 11.46 -0.11 2.75
C HIS A 107 10.78 -1.47 2.82
N LYS A 108 9.45 -1.54 2.73
CA LYS A 108 8.64 -2.79 2.76
C LYS A 108 9.12 -3.94 1.88
N PHE A 109 9.95 -3.65 0.87
CA PHE A 109 10.52 -4.67 -0.02
C PHE A 109 11.74 -5.38 0.56
N LYS A 110 12.30 -4.85 1.65
CA LYS A 110 13.37 -5.51 2.40
C LYS A 110 12.73 -6.51 3.35
N PHE A 111 13.26 -7.73 3.37
CA PHE A 111 12.75 -8.80 4.21
C PHE A 111 13.09 -8.55 5.68
N ASP A 112 12.09 -8.32 6.53
CA ASP A 112 12.19 -8.33 7.99
C ASP A 112 12.15 -9.79 8.48
N SER A 113 13.24 -10.24 9.10
CA SER A 113 13.48 -11.65 9.41
C SER A 113 13.84 -11.83 10.90
N ARG A 114 13.59 -13.03 11.44
CA ARG A 114 14.01 -13.37 12.81
C ARG A 114 15.52 -13.17 13.05
N GLY A 115 16.33 -13.39 12.02
CA GLY A 115 17.78 -13.14 12.11
C GLY A 115 18.09 -11.64 12.26
N LYS A 116 17.39 -10.78 11.51
CA LYS A 116 17.50 -9.32 11.65
C LYS A 116 16.97 -8.84 12.98
N GLU A 117 15.81 -9.32 13.41
CA GLU A 117 15.25 -9.09 14.75
C GLU A 117 16.31 -9.34 15.83
N CYS A 118 16.89 -10.54 15.88
CA CYS A 118 17.91 -10.89 16.87
C CYS A 118 19.16 -10.00 16.81
N ALA A 119 19.64 -9.67 15.61
CA ALA A 119 20.82 -8.83 15.43
C ALA A 119 20.57 -7.37 15.80
N LEU A 120 19.48 -6.79 15.31
CA LEU A 120 19.16 -5.37 15.47
C LEU A 120 18.71 -5.03 16.89
N LEU A 121 18.03 -5.96 17.57
CA LEU A 121 17.73 -5.81 19.00
C LEU A 121 19.00 -5.77 19.86
N LYS A 122 20.05 -6.53 19.49
CA LYS A 122 21.35 -6.47 20.17
C LYS A 122 22.09 -5.17 19.92
N GLU A 123 22.00 -4.61 18.71
CA GLU A 123 22.59 -3.31 18.38
C GLU A 123 21.87 -2.15 19.09
N GLY A 124 20.55 -2.27 19.32
CA GLY A 124 19.76 -1.33 20.13
C GLY A 124 19.45 0.01 19.46
N ASN A 125 19.93 0.26 18.23
CA ASN A 125 19.59 1.46 17.47
C ASN A 125 18.15 1.38 16.94
N TYR A 126 17.30 2.34 17.29
CA TYR A 126 15.93 2.40 16.80
C TYR A 126 15.47 3.83 16.51
N ILE A 127 14.41 3.93 15.71
CA ILE A 127 13.59 5.12 15.54
C ILE A 127 12.18 4.84 16.07
N ASN A 128 11.48 5.90 16.48
CA ASN A 128 10.05 5.83 16.78
C ASN A 128 9.27 6.09 15.49
N ALA A 129 8.51 5.11 15.04
CA ALA A 129 7.58 5.21 13.92
C ALA A 129 6.14 5.08 14.44
N VAL A 130 5.18 5.29 13.55
CA VAL A 130 3.76 5.14 13.85
C VAL A 130 3.16 4.12 12.88
N THR A 131 2.38 3.17 13.39
CA THR A 131 1.66 2.23 12.53
C THR A 131 0.66 2.98 11.65
N CYS A 132 0.59 2.59 10.39
CA CYS A 132 -0.20 3.27 9.37
C CYS A 132 -0.99 2.27 8.52
N GLY A 133 -1.46 1.18 9.12
CA GLY A 133 -2.31 0.19 8.48
C GLY A 133 -1.69 -1.18 8.30
N VAL A 134 -2.46 -2.04 7.63
CA VAL A 134 -2.07 -3.41 7.28
C VAL A 134 -2.07 -3.64 5.78
N GLU A 135 -1.10 -4.44 5.31
CA GLU A 135 -1.07 -4.99 3.97
C GLU A 135 -1.36 -6.49 4.06
N LEU A 136 -2.54 -6.89 3.57
CA LEU A 136 -2.96 -8.29 3.54
C LEU A 136 -2.09 -9.09 2.56
N VAL A 137 -1.66 -10.26 2.98
CA VAL A 137 -0.81 -11.16 2.20
C VAL A 137 -1.70 -12.24 1.56
N GLY A 138 -2.06 -12.00 0.31
CA GLY A 138 -2.69 -12.97 -0.59
C GLY A 138 -1.69 -14.03 -1.09
N ARG A 139 -1.20 -14.90 -0.20
CA ARG A 139 -0.50 -16.13 -0.59
C ARG A 139 -1.39 -17.31 -0.30
N ILE A 140 -1.97 -17.89 -1.33
CA ILE A 140 -2.86 -19.04 -1.13
C ILE A 140 -2.08 -20.30 -1.48
N LYS A 141 -2.02 -21.23 -0.53
CA LYS A 141 -1.46 -22.57 -0.73
C LYS A 141 -2.59 -23.46 -1.21
N VAL A 142 -2.63 -23.77 -2.51
CA VAL A 142 -3.54 -24.78 -3.08
C VAL A 142 -2.69 -25.99 -3.44
N ASN A 143 -2.97 -27.16 -2.85
CA ASN A 143 -2.24 -28.42 -3.10
C ASN A 143 -0.71 -28.27 -2.97
N SER A 144 -0.25 -27.63 -1.89
CA SER A 144 1.18 -27.37 -1.63
C SER A 144 1.90 -26.43 -2.60
N ILE A 145 1.19 -25.84 -3.56
CA ILE A 145 1.71 -24.83 -4.46
C ILE A 145 1.27 -23.45 -3.96
N VAL A 146 2.24 -22.59 -3.67
CA VAL A 146 2.00 -21.20 -3.28
C VAL A 146 1.66 -20.40 -4.54
N LYS A 147 0.41 -19.97 -4.69
CA LYS A 147 0.02 -19.02 -5.74
C LYS A 147 0.03 -17.60 -5.17
N PRO A 148 0.71 -16.65 -5.82
CA PRO A 148 0.84 -15.27 -5.33
C PRO A 148 -0.39 -14.42 -5.68
N MET A 149 -1.61 -14.96 -5.55
CA MET A 149 -2.83 -14.25 -5.92
C MET A 149 -3.86 -14.25 -4.80
N PHE A 150 -4.52 -13.10 -4.67
CA PHE A 150 -5.85 -12.95 -4.11
C PHE A 150 -6.82 -13.83 -4.93
N LEU A 151 -7.15 -15.03 -4.44
CA LEU A 151 -8.19 -15.88 -5.05
C LEU A 151 -9.53 -15.40 -4.55
N LYS A 152 -10.44 -15.10 -5.47
CA LYS A 152 -11.83 -14.88 -5.10
C LYS A 152 -12.46 -16.23 -4.74
N VAL A 153 -13.02 -16.34 -3.55
CA VAL A 153 -13.73 -17.52 -3.06
C VAL A 153 -15.19 -17.16 -2.80
N THR A 154 -16.08 -18.15 -2.81
CA THR A 154 -17.47 -17.94 -2.40
C THR A 154 -17.57 -18.01 -0.88
N ASP A 155 -18.62 -17.41 -0.30
CA ASP A 155 -18.85 -17.43 1.15
C ASP A 155 -18.92 -18.87 1.68
N SER A 156 -19.61 -19.76 0.97
CA SER A 156 -19.68 -21.19 1.30
C SER A 156 -18.30 -21.87 1.36
N LEU A 157 -17.40 -21.57 0.42
CA LEU A 157 -16.03 -22.12 0.44
C LEU A 157 -15.21 -21.49 1.58
N SER A 158 -15.39 -20.19 1.81
CA SER A 158 -14.74 -19.47 2.91
C SER A 158 -15.11 -20.09 4.26
N GLU A 159 -16.40 -20.34 4.50
CA GLU A 159 -16.92 -20.97 5.72
C GLU A 159 -16.47 -22.41 5.86
N GLN A 160 -16.59 -23.21 4.79
CA GLN A 160 -16.23 -24.63 4.78
C GLN A 160 -14.74 -24.83 5.13
N PHE A 161 -13.87 -24.00 4.56
CA PHE A 161 -12.42 -24.12 4.72
C PHE A 161 -11.83 -23.17 5.78
N LYS A 162 -12.67 -22.36 6.43
CA LYS A 162 -12.27 -21.33 7.40
C LYS A 162 -11.14 -20.43 6.86
N VAL A 163 -11.28 -20.01 5.61
CA VAL A 163 -10.29 -19.18 4.92
C VAL A 163 -10.64 -17.71 5.15
N PRO A 164 -9.72 -16.89 5.70
CA PRO A 164 -9.94 -15.44 5.80
C PRO A 164 -10.15 -14.81 4.44
N VAL A 165 -11.15 -13.92 4.32
CA VAL A 165 -11.46 -13.18 3.10
C VAL A 165 -11.59 -11.68 3.38
N ASP A 166 -11.17 -10.86 2.43
CA ASP A 166 -11.44 -9.42 2.50
C ASP A 166 -12.87 -9.08 2.07
N GLU A 167 -13.24 -7.79 2.13
CA GLU A 167 -14.55 -7.26 1.73
C GLU A 167 -14.98 -7.57 0.28
N LYS A 168 -14.06 -8.04 -0.56
CA LYS A 168 -14.29 -8.43 -1.97
C LYS A 168 -14.28 -9.95 -2.16
N ASN A 169 -14.36 -10.70 -1.06
CA ASN A 169 -14.26 -12.16 -0.98
C ASN A 169 -12.94 -12.71 -1.52
N ARG A 170 -11.85 -11.97 -1.34
CA ARG A 170 -10.52 -12.42 -1.74
C ARG A 170 -9.80 -13.05 -0.55
N ALA A 171 -9.40 -14.30 -0.72
CA ALA A 171 -8.72 -15.04 0.32
C ALA A 171 -7.31 -14.48 0.61
N PHE A 172 -6.94 -14.46 1.89
CA PHE A 172 -5.61 -14.11 2.37
C PHE A 172 -5.19 -15.06 3.51
N VAL A 173 -3.89 -15.08 3.85
CA VAL A 173 -3.35 -16.00 4.89
C VAL A 173 -2.66 -15.29 6.04
N GLY A 174 -2.47 -13.99 5.91
CA GLY A 174 -1.72 -13.20 6.86
C GLY A 174 -1.71 -11.74 6.47
N TYR A 175 -0.97 -10.95 7.24
CA TYR A 175 -0.82 -9.52 7.02
C TYR A 175 0.57 -9.05 7.47
N THR A 176 0.95 -7.87 7.02
CA THR A 176 2.09 -7.12 7.58
C THR A 176 1.57 -5.79 8.10
N VAL A 177 2.14 -5.30 9.18
CA VAL A 177 1.85 -3.96 9.71
C VAL A 177 2.78 -2.98 8.98
N LEU A 178 2.19 -1.98 8.33
CA LEU A 178 2.91 -0.88 7.72
C LEU A 178 3.19 0.19 8.77
N CYS A 179 4.40 0.73 8.76
CA CYS A 179 4.82 1.76 9.71
C CYS A 179 5.39 2.96 8.95
N ARG A 180 4.98 4.15 9.36
CA ARG A 180 5.42 5.42 8.82
C ARG A 180 6.38 6.10 9.78
N TYR A 181 7.50 6.57 9.23
CA TYR A 181 8.41 7.46 9.92
C TYR A 181 8.62 8.73 9.09
N ASP A 182 8.28 9.86 9.68
CA ASP A 182 8.57 11.18 9.12
C ASP A 182 9.95 11.61 9.64
N ALA A 183 10.97 11.53 8.78
CA ALA A 183 12.34 11.83 9.14
C ALA A 183 12.59 13.35 9.24
N PRO A 184 13.54 13.80 10.09
CA PRO A 184 13.88 15.22 10.23
C PRO A 184 14.34 15.89 8.93
N ASP A 185 14.84 15.13 7.96
CA ASP A 185 15.25 15.64 6.64
C ASP A 185 14.06 15.83 5.66
N GLY A 186 12.83 15.63 6.14
CA GLY A 186 11.59 15.76 5.38
C GLY A 186 11.24 14.52 4.55
N LYS A 187 12.03 13.44 4.58
CA LYS A 187 11.67 12.19 3.91
C LYS A 187 10.67 11.40 4.74
N ILE A 188 9.76 10.73 4.03
CA ILE A 188 8.82 9.78 4.63
C ILE A 188 9.31 8.38 4.32
N HIS A 189 9.47 7.55 5.35
CA HIS A 189 9.90 6.16 5.25
C HIS A 189 8.73 5.24 5.61
N ILE A 190 8.45 4.26 4.75
CA ILE A 190 7.43 3.23 4.98
C ILE A 190 8.13 1.87 5.18
N PHE A 191 7.97 1.30 6.36
CA PHE A 191 8.45 -0.02 6.72
C PHE A 191 7.28 -1.01 6.71
N ALA A 192 7.57 -2.28 6.47
CA ALA A 192 6.62 -3.37 6.70
C ALA A 192 7.22 -4.34 7.71
N SER A 193 6.42 -4.72 8.71
CA SER A 193 6.83 -5.73 9.68
C SER A 193 7.06 -7.09 9.03
N ARG A 194 7.66 -8.01 9.80
CA ARG A 194 7.51 -9.44 9.54
C ARG A 194 6.03 -9.82 9.43
N GLY A 195 5.73 -10.75 8.52
CA GLY A 195 4.37 -11.22 8.29
C GLY A 195 3.79 -11.97 9.49
N GLN A 196 2.54 -11.65 9.81
CA GLN A 196 1.70 -12.29 10.81
C GLN A 196 0.73 -13.25 10.12
N TRP A 197 0.47 -14.39 10.74
CA TRP A 197 -0.51 -15.37 10.23
C TRP A 197 -1.91 -15.02 10.71
N GLY A 198 -2.90 -15.29 9.85
CA GLY A 198 -4.32 -15.08 10.17
C GLY A 198 -4.79 -13.66 9.91
N GLU A 199 -5.83 -13.25 10.65
CA GLU A 199 -6.51 -11.97 10.48
C GLU A 199 -5.93 -10.89 11.40
N PRO A 200 -5.85 -9.63 10.94
CA PRO A 200 -5.53 -8.53 11.81
C PRO A 200 -6.64 -8.34 12.86
N GLN A 201 -6.26 -8.23 14.14
CA GLN A 201 -7.21 -8.00 15.23
C GLN A 201 -7.87 -6.60 15.16
N ARG A 202 -7.19 -5.66 14.49
CA ARG A 202 -7.57 -4.25 14.28
C ARG A 202 -6.75 -3.69 13.11
N ASP A 203 -7.02 -2.45 12.71
CA ASP A 203 -6.34 -1.83 11.57
C ASP A 203 -4.89 -1.40 11.83
N TYR A 204 -4.44 -1.41 13.10
CA TYR A 204 -3.11 -0.95 13.53
C TYR A 204 -2.74 0.41 12.93
N GLN A 205 -3.49 1.44 13.31
CA GLN A 205 -3.26 2.82 12.89
C GLN A 205 -3.02 3.72 14.10
N GLY A 206 -1.95 4.52 14.05
CA GLY A 206 -1.66 5.52 15.08
C GLY A 206 -0.89 5.00 16.29
N GLU A 207 -0.46 3.74 16.28
CA GLU A 207 0.28 3.14 17.41
C GLU A 207 1.77 3.43 17.30
N ASN A 208 2.40 3.83 18.40
CA ASN A 208 3.85 4.05 18.43
C ASN A 208 4.57 2.69 18.40
N VAL A 209 5.51 2.56 17.49
CA VAL A 209 6.28 1.32 17.28
C VAL A 209 7.75 1.64 17.09
N ARG A 210 8.62 0.80 17.64
CA ARG A 210 10.07 0.92 17.41
C ARG A 210 10.44 0.21 16.11
N VAL A 211 11.20 0.90 15.27
CA VAL A 211 11.87 0.30 14.13
C VAL A 211 13.36 0.28 14.42
N TYR A 212 13.87 -0.91 14.75
CA TYR A 212 15.30 -1.12 14.93
C TYR A 212 15.97 -1.17 13.56
N TYR A 213 17.18 -0.63 13.44
CA TYR A 213 17.84 -0.51 12.15
C TYR A 213 19.36 -0.53 12.24
N SER A 214 19.99 -0.85 11.12
CA SER A 214 21.43 -0.71 10.91
C SER A 214 21.76 -0.23 9.50
N GLY A 215 22.95 0.33 9.36
CA GLY A 215 23.42 0.97 8.13
C GLY A 215 22.75 2.32 7.84
N LYS A 216 23.25 3.01 6.82
CA LYS A 216 22.67 4.29 6.39
C LYS A 216 21.34 4.03 5.69
N ASN A 217 20.39 4.97 5.78
CA ASN A 217 19.07 4.84 5.12
C ASN A 217 18.35 3.50 5.40
N TYR A 218 18.48 2.99 6.62
CA TYR A 218 17.78 1.80 7.09
C TYR A 218 18.04 0.57 6.20
N GLU A 219 19.28 0.36 5.75
CA GLU A 219 19.72 -0.77 4.94
C GLU A 219 19.16 -2.10 5.45
N SER A 220 19.25 -2.31 6.76
CA SER A 220 18.53 -3.35 7.49
C SER A 220 17.58 -2.72 8.50
N TYR A 221 16.42 -3.34 8.71
CA TYR A 221 15.47 -2.93 9.74
C TYR A 221 14.69 -4.13 10.29
N HIS A 222 14.09 -3.92 11.47
CA HIS A 222 13.11 -4.77 12.11
C HIS A 222 12.03 -3.92 12.78
N VAL A 223 10.75 -4.25 12.56
CA VAL A 223 9.62 -3.60 13.24
C VAL A 223 9.25 -4.41 14.48
N ASP A 224 9.38 -3.81 15.66
CA ASP A 224 9.11 -4.48 16.93
C ASP A 224 7.63 -4.44 17.29
N LEU A 225 6.91 -5.47 16.85
CA LEU A 225 5.47 -5.59 17.06
C LEU A 225 5.08 -5.93 18.51
N ASN A 226 6.02 -6.39 19.35
CA ASN A 226 5.71 -6.69 20.75
C ASN A 226 5.27 -5.42 21.49
N SER A 227 5.79 -4.26 21.06
CA SER A 227 5.41 -2.95 21.60
C SER A 227 3.94 -2.58 21.38
N ILE A 228 3.26 -3.25 20.45
CA ILE A 228 1.83 -3.05 20.13
C ILE A 228 0.99 -4.31 20.40
N GLY A 229 1.53 -5.27 21.15
CA GLY A 229 0.82 -6.48 21.58
C GLY A 229 0.76 -7.60 20.54
N LEU A 230 1.77 -7.70 19.67
CA LEU A 230 1.89 -8.70 18.60
C LEU A 230 3.22 -9.46 18.62
#